data_AF-D9SMX4-F1
#
_entry.id   AF-D9SMX4-F1
#
_cell.length_a   1.000
_cell.length_b   1.000
_cell.length_c   1.000
_cell.angle_alpha   90.00
_cell.angle_beta   90.00
_cell.angle_gamma   90.00
#
_symmetry.space_group_name_H-M   'P 1'
#
loop_
_entity.id
_entity.type
_entity.pdbx_description
1 polymer ?
#
loop_
_entity_poly.entity_id
_entity_poly.type
_entity_poly.pdbx_seq_one_letter_code
_entity_poly.pdbx_strand_id
1 'polypeptide(L)' 'MRVNDAIFESYSNLLKAQGLTKEPSIDEKIKIDTYGLVNLIIDVEEKLGVSLDSAISEVKQSKTLLDVIESIQNSISVLN' A
#
# COMPACT_ATOMS: atom_id res chain seq x y z
N MET A 1 -5.51 8.79 -10.50
CA MET A 1 -4.19 8.31 -10.02
C MET A 1 -4.13 6.80 -10.28
N ARG A 2 -2.98 6.21 -10.63
CA ARG A 2 -2.88 4.74 -10.73
C ARG A 2 -2.64 4.14 -9.34
N VAL A 3 -3.10 2.91 -9.12
CA VAL A 3 -2.93 2.20 -7.83
C VAL A 3 -1.46 2.13 -7.42
N ASN A 4 -0.56 1.81 -8.37
CA ASN A 4 0.87 1.73 -8.11
C ASN A 4 1.42 3.07 -7.62
N ASP A 5 1.09 4.17 -8.29
CA ASP A 5 1.57 5.50 -7.93
C ASP A 5 1.12 5.87 -6.51
N ALA A 6 -0.13 5.56 -6.15
CA ALA A 6 -0.66 5.81 -4.81
C ALA A 6 0.11 5.04 -3.75
N ILE A 7 0.33 3.73 -3.98
CA ILE A 7 1.05 2.87 -3.04
C ILE A 7 2.52 3.30 -2.90
N PHE A 8 3.21 3.58 -4.01
CA PHE A 8 4.61 4.02 -3.98
C PHE A 8 4.79 5.33 -3.23
N GLU A 9 3.91 6.31 -3.49
CA GLU A 9 3.99 7.60 -2.83
C GLU A 9 3.67 7.49 -1.33
N SER A 10 2.61 6.76 -0.96
CA SER A 10 2.22 6.56 0.44
C SER A 10 3.28 5.77 1.21
N TYR A 11 3.86 4.72 0.62
CA TYR A 11 4.95 3.97 1.24
C TYR A 11 6.24 4.80 1.34
N SER A 12 6.55 5.63 0.33
CA SER A 12 7.67 6.57 0.41
C SER A 12 7.49 7.59 1.54
N ASN A 13 6.28 8.08 1.75
CA ASN A 13 5.98 9.00 2.86
C ASN A 13 6.16 8.33 4.22
N LEU A 14 5.74 7.07 4.37
CA LEU A 14 5.97 6.28 5.58
C LEU A 14 7.47 6.08 5.85
N LEU A 15 8.26 5.75 4.83
CA LEU A 15 9.72 5.63 4.96
C LEU A 15 10.35 6.96 5.38
N LYS A 16 9.96 8.08 4.76
CA LYS A 16 10.45 9.42 5.12
C LYS A 16 10.11 9.80 6.55
N ALA A 17 8.92 9.45 7.04
CA ALA A 17 8.52 9.65 8.43
C ALA A 17 9.41 8.87 9.42
N GLN A 18 10.00 7.76 8.97
CA GLN A 18 10.98 6.97 9.73
C GLN A 18 12.44 7.44 9.51
N GLY A 19 12.66 8.55 8.79
CA GLY A 19 13.99 9.07 8.47
C GLY A 19 14.70 8.34 7.33
N LEU A 20 14.00 7.47 6.58
CA LEU A 20 14.52 6.75 5.43
C LEU A 20 14.20 7.52 4.14
N THR A 21 15.23 7.89 3.38
CA THR A 21 15.09 8.66 2.13
C THR A 21 15.17 7.79 0.88
N LYS A 22 14.94 6.48 1.01
CA LYS A 22 15.05 5.54 -0.10
C LYS A 22 13.78 5.56 -0.95
N GLU A 23 13.95 5.54 -2.27
CA GLU A 23 12.83 5.24 -3.18
C GLU A 23 12.46 3.76 -3.09
N PRO A 24 11.16 3.43 -2.94
CA PRO A 24 10.74 2.04 -2.87
C PRO A 24 10.84 1.35 -4.23
N SER A 25 11.25 0.09 -4.24
CA SER A 25 11.17 -0.77 -5.44
C SER A 25 10.00 -1.75 -5.34
N ILE A 26 9.47 -2.19 -6.48
CA ILE A 26 8.32 -3.11 -6.51
C ILE A 26 8.59 -4.45 -5.78
N ASP A 27 9.81 -4.96 -5.90
CA ASP A 27 10.28 -6.18 -5.24
C ASP A 27 10.77 -5.95 -3.79
N GLU A 28 10.61 -4.73 -3.27
CA GLU A 28 11.05 -4.42 -1.91
C GLU A 28 10.20 -5.17 -0.90
N LYS A 29 10.89 -5.85 0.04
CA LYS A 29 10.21 -6.44 1.19
C LYS A 29 9.64 -5.36 2.09
N ILE A 30 8.39 -5.54 2.45
CA ILE A 30 7.70 -4.67 3.40
C ILE A 30 8.32 -4.86 4.78
N LYS A 31 8.85 -3.76 5.34
CA LYS A 31 9.47 -3.73 6.67
C LYS A 31 8.73 -2.80 7.64
N ILE A 32 7.46 -2.53 7.37
CA ILE A 32 6.59 -1.77 8.27
C ILE A 32 5.79 -2.73 9.15
N ASP A 33 5.46 -2.27 10.35
CA ASP A 33 4.60 -3.01 11.27
C ASP A 33 3.12 -2.91 10.85
N THR A 34 2.24 -3.57 11.59
CA THR A 34 0.80 -3.56 11.29
C THR A 34 0.21 -2.14 11.31
N TYR A 35 0.73 -1.23 12.14
CA TYR A 35 0.28 0.16 12.17
C TYR A 35 0.68 0.90 10.89
N GLY A 36 1.94 0.77 10.46
CA GLY A 36 2.41 1.34 9.20
C GLY A 36 1.62 0.80 8.00
N LEU A 37 1.27 -0.49 8.01
CA LEU A 37 0.45 -1.10 6.97
C LEU A 37 -0.98 -0.53 6.94
N VAL A 38 -1.61 -0.33 8.09
CA VAL A 38 -2.95 0.29 8.16
C VAL A 38 -2.89 1.74 7.66
N ASN A 39 -1.89 2.51 8.08
CA ASN A 39 -1.71 3.88 7.59
C ASN A 39 -1.47 3.92 6.07
N LEU A 40 -0.71 2.96 5.52
CA LEU A 40 -0.52 2.82 4.07
C LEU A 40 -1.85 2.64 3.36
N ILE A 41 -2.71 1.77 3.87
CA ILE A 41 -4.01 1.47 3.25
C ILE A 41 -4.92 2.70 3.31
N ILE A 42 -5.03 3.36 4.47
CA ILE A 42 -5.83 4.57 4.64
C ILE A 42 -5.39 5.68 3.67
N ASP A 43 -4.08 5.95 3.58
CA ASP A 43 -3.55 6.94 2.65
C ASP A 43 -3.90 6.59 1.19
N VAL A 44 -3.89 5.30 0.83
CA VAL A 44 -4.24 4.84 -0.52
C VAL A 44 -5.74 4.95 -0.78
N GLU A 45 -6.60 4.63 0.20
CA GLU A 45 -8.05 4.82 0.13
C GLU A 45 -8.40 6.29 -0.13
N GLU A 46 -7.82 7.20 0.64
CA GLU A 46 -8.05 8.64 0.49
C GLU A 46 -7.61 9.16 -0.89
N LYS A 47 -6.46 8.68 -1.39
CA LYS A 47 -5.93 9.07 -2.70
C LYS A 47 -6.72 8.53 -3.88
N LEU A 48 -7.25 7.32 -3.76
CA LEU A 48 -8.00 6.65 -4.82
C LEU A 48 -9.51 6.93 -4.74
N GLY A 49 -10.01 7.40 -3.59
CA GLY A 49 -11.43 7.63 -3.34
C GLY A 49 -12.26 6.34 -3.29
N VAL A 50 -11.67 5.26 -2.78
CA VAL A 50 -12.29 3.92 -2.68
C VAL A 50 -12.18 3.37 -1.27
N SER A 51 -13.03 2.40 -0.91
CA SER A 51 -12.87 1.60 0.31
C SER A 51 -12.07 0.33 -0.02
N LEU A 52 -11.06 0.05 0.79
CA LEU A 52 -10.16 -1.08 0.73
C LEU A 52 -10.28 -1.98 1.98
N ASP A 53 -11.40 -1.89 2.72
CA ASP A 53 -11.65 -2.70 3.91
C ASP A 53 -11.45 -4.21 3.65
N SER A 54 -11.85 -4.68 2.47
CA SER A 54 -11.67 -6.07 2.03
C SER A 54 -10.21 -6.43 1.75
N ALA A 55 -9.38 -5.47 1.31
CA ALA A 55 -7.98 -5.68 1.01
C ALA A 55 -7.10 -5.79 2.26
N ILE A 56 -7.53 -5.26 3.43
CA ILE A 56 -6.73 -5.24 4.67
C ILE A 56 -6.24 -6.64 5.06
N SER A 57 -7.10 -7.65 4.93
CA SER A 57 -6.75 -9.03 5.31
C SER A 57 -5.70 -9.64 4.37
N GLU A 58 -5.76 -9.32 3.08
CA GLU A 58 -4.80 -9.81 2.08
C GLU A 58 -3.47 -9.06 2.16
N VAL A 59 -3.54 -7.73 2.30
CA VAL A 59 -2.37 -6.85 2.43
C VAL A 59 -1.55 -7.19 3.68
N LYS A 60 -2.18 -7.68 4.75
CA LYS A 60 -1.47 -8.21 5.94
C LYS A 60 -0.60 -9.42 5.66
N GLN A 61 -0.89 -10.19 4.60
CA GLN A 61 -0.13 -11.38 4.21
C GLN A 61 0.93 -11.07 3.15
N SER A 62 0.86 -9.89 2.52
CA SER A 62 1.81 -9.39 1.54
C SER A 62 3.23 -9.31 2.10
N LYS A 63 4.21 -9.77 1.32
CA LYS A 63 5.63 -9.75 1.68
C LYS A 63 6.37 -8.64 0.96
N THR A 64 5.89 -8.26 -0.22
CA THR A 64 6.47 -7.26 -1.10
C THR A 64 5.45 -6.19 -1.48
N LEU A 65 5.93 -5.04 -1.96
CA LEU A 65 5.04 -4.01 -2.49
C LEU A 65 4.24 -4.49 -3.71
N LEU A 66 4.80 -5.39 -4.52
CA LEU A 66 4.06 -6.05 -5.59
C LEU A 66 2.81 -6.76 -5.06
N ASP A 67 2.96 -7.58 -4.01
CA ASP A 67 1.83 -8.30 -3.42
C ASP A 67 0.74 -7.34 -2.94
N VAL A 68 1.12 -6.18 -2.38
CA VAL A 68 0.17 -5.15 -1.93
C VAL A 68 -0.57 -4.51 -3.10
N ILE A 69 0.18 -4.18 -4.16
CA ILE A 69 -0.39 -3.65 -5.40
C ILE A 69 -1.43 -4.63 -5.95
N GLU A 70 -1.08 -5.91 -6.06
CA GLU A 70 -1.98 -6.94 -6.58
C GLU A 70 -3.22 -7.10 -5.70
N SER A 71 -3.07 -7.18 -4.38
CA SER A 71 -4.21 -7.26 -3.45
C SER A 71 -5.16 -6.06 -3.56
N ILE A 72 -4.62 -4.85 -3.64
CA ILE A 72 -5.45 -3.63 -3.77
C ILE A 72 -6.12 -3.57 -5.14
N GLN A 73 -5.40 -3.90 -6.22
CA GLN A 73 -5.98 -3.94 -7.56
C GLN A 73 -7.11 -4.97 -7.68
N ASN A 74 -6.93 -6.15 -7.08
CA ASN A 74 -7.95 -7.19 -7.04
C ASN A 74 -9.20 -6.72 -6.28
N SER A 75 -9.01 -6.11 -5.11
CA SER A 75 -10.11 -5.53 -4.33
C SER A 75 -10.92 -4.49 -5.11
N ILE A 76 -10.24 -3.57 -5.80
CA ILE A 76 -10.89 -2.54 -6.64
C ILE A 76 -11.59 -3.16 -7.85
N SER A 77 -11.02 -4.21 -8.44
CA SER A 77 -11.62 -4.90 -9.60
C SER A 77 -12.91 -5.64 -9.22
N VAL A 78 -13.05 -6.07 -7.97
CA VAL A 78 -14.27 -6.71 -7.46
C VAL A 78 -15.37 -5.68 -7.15
N LEU A 79 -15.01 -4.40 -6.96
CA LEU A 79 -15.96 -3.32 -6.67
C LEU A 79 -16.56 -2.66 -7.93
N ASN A 80 -16.02 -2.94 -9.12
CA ASN A 80 -16.50 -2.45 -10.42
C ASN A 80 -17.20 -3.55 -11.23
#